data_AF-A0A919MCB9-F1
#
_entry.id   AF-A0A919MCB9-F1
#
_cell.length_a   1.000
_cell.length_b   1.000
_cell.length_c   1.000
_cell.angle_alpha   90.00
_cell.angle_beta   90.00
_cell.angle_gamma   90.00
#
_symmetry.space_group_name_H-M   'P 1'
#
loop_
_entity.id
_entity.type
_entity.pdbx_description
1 polymer ?
#
loop_
_entity_poly.entity_id
_entity_poly.type
_entity_poly.pdbx_seq_one_letter_code
_entity_poly.pdbx_strand_id
1 'polypeptide(L)'
;MVIPTYNRQGMLRETLRNLARQTIPADEFEVVVADDGSSDDTRAVVEEASRQLRIKYHYQPDEGYRVALARNSGARLASAPILVFLDTGVYVGPGFLAAHLAAHAGSDRLVVLGYTWGYDFENEPVDGLAEAIAESLPEVVVERFRDKRPFSDARHAAYAKTDFDLSRMVAPWVLLWSLNFSVPAEDYWLVDGFDDGMSGWGLEDVELGFRLFRAGLGFRLSREAWAVHAPHERSDLADALASTMLNMRRMMTRYPEPATELAWNLLNNDDDLLDVDEHYRFLMAWTEKARSLDVAAEVAELLPELPPGRVAVFGAGRRLPGEPAGVVAFDFDADAVAGLGAAHHAIGIRTQLPDGAVDVVIVTSRLAGLWPRWSAEILAEAARIGGSVRLTPALIHGTNSVSR
;
A
#
# COMPACT_ATOMS: atom_id res chain seq x y z
N MET A 1 -10.02 17.30 9.24
CA MET A 1 -10.45 15.91 8.94
C MET A 1 -11.09 15.88 7.57
N VAL A 2 -10.83 14.85 6.78
CA VAL A 2 -11.43 14.61 5.45
C VAL A 2 -12.14 13.26 5.50
N ILE A 3 -13.44 13.26 5.17
CA ILE A 3 -14.30 12.08 5.28
C ILE A 3 -14.97 11.84 3.92
N PRO A 4 -14.61 10.77 3.19
CA PRO A 4 -15.33 10.39 1.99
C PRO A 4 -16.68 9.76 2.33
N THR A 5 -17.69 9.97 1.51
CA THR A 5 -19.02 9.34 1.65
C THR A 5 -19.66 9.07 0.29
N TYR A 6 -20.51 8.04 0.22
CA TYR A 6 -21.33 7.71 -0.95
C TYR A 6 -22.57 6.93 -0.49
N ASN A 7 -23.76 7.51 -0.63
CA ASN A 7 -25.06 6.90 -0.27
C ASN A 7 -25.09 6.28 1.15
N ARG A 8 -24.52 6.99 2.13
CA ARG A 8 -24.37 6.52 3.52
C ARG A 8 -24.86 7.54 4.54
N GLN A 9 -25.90 8.31 4.22
CA GLN A 9 -26.39 9.40 5.08
C GLN A 9 -26.56 9.04 6.56
N GLY A 10 -27.05 7.82 6.86
CA GLY A 10 -27.25 7.35 8.24
C GLY A 10 -25.93 7.16 8.99
N MET A 11 -24.96 6.49 8.37
CA MET A 11 -23.63 6.29 8.96
C MET A 11 -22.86 7.62 9.07
N LEU A 12 -22.99 8.49 8.07
CA LEU A 12 -22.38 9.82 8.10
C LEU A 12 -22.93 10.64 9.28
N ARG A 13 -24.25 10.61 9.50
CA ARG A 13 -24.90 11.30 10.62
C ARG A 13 -24.32 10.88 11.97
N GLU A 14 -24.16 9.58 12.19
CA GLU A 14 -23.56 9.06 13.43
C GLU A 14 -22.07 9.37 13.53
N THR A 15 -21.33 9.31 12.42
CA THR A 15 -19.92 9.70 12.35
C THR A 15 -19.75 11.17 12.77
N LEU A 16 -20.54 12.09 12.21
CA LEU A 16 -20.48 13.52 12.55
C LEU A 16 -20.91 13.82 13.99
N ARG A 17 -21.95 13.14 14.50
CA ARG A 17 -22.37 13.24 15.91
C ARG A 17 -21.27 12.79 16.86
N ASN A 18 -20.58 11.70 16.53
CA ASN A 18 -19.45 11.20 17.30
C ASN A 18 -18.27 12.20 17.30
N LEU A 19 -17.99 12.84 16.16
CA LEU A 19 -16.94 13.86 16.04
C LEU A 19 -17.22 15.16 16.82
N ALA A 20 -18.47 15.49 17.10
CA ALA A 20 -18.79 16.64 17.96
C ALA A 20 -18.36 16.44 19.43
N ARG A 21 -17.91 15.24 19.81
CA ARG A 21 -17.47 14.88 21.16
C ARG A 21 -15.95 14.93 21.36
N GLN A 22 -15.22 15.46 20.39
CA GLN A 22 -13.76 15.56 20.50
C GLN A 22 -13.35 16.50 21.64
N THR A 23 -12.23 16.19 22.27
CA THR A 23 -11.62 16.99 23.34
C THR A 23 -10.96 18.27 22.82
N ILE A 24 -10.55 18.29 21.54
CA ILE A 24 -10.18 19.52 20.85
C ILE A 24 -11.47 20.34 20.61
N PRO A 25 -11.49 21.65 20.94
CA PRO A 25 -12.63 22.52 20.65
C PRO A 25 -13.03 22.53 19.16
N ALA A 26 -14.35 22.56 18.89
CA ALA A 26 -14.89 22.45 17.53
C ALA A 26 -14.52 23.59 16.58
N ASP A 27 -14.02 24.71 17.10
CA ASP A 27 -13.49 25.85 16.36
C ASP A 27 -11.99 25.75 16.04
N GLU A 28 -11.27 24.83 16.69
CA GLU A 28 -9.84 24.55 16.48
C GLU A 28 -9.57 23.46 15.44
N PHE A 29 -10.60 22.72 15.01
CA PHE A 29 -10.50 21.79 13.89
C PHE A 29 -11.62 22.03 12.87
N GLU A 30 -11.43 21.48 11.67
CA GLU A 30 -12.48 21.48 10.65
C GLU A 30 -12.70 20.09 10.08
N VAL A 31 -13.94 19.83 9.67
CA VAL A 31 -14.36 18.61 9.01
C VAL A 31 -14.68 18.94 7.55
N VAL A 32 -14.17 18.15 6.63
CA VAL A 32 -14.55 18.22 5.21
C VAL A 32 -15.20 16.90 4.84
N VAL A 33 -16.46 16.95 4.46
CA VAL A 33 -17.16 15.79 3.89
C VAL A 33 -17.01 15.85 2.37
N ALA A 34 -16.43 14.81 1.79
CA ALA A 34 -16.24 14.65 0.36
C ALA A 34 -17.20 13.59 -0.18
N ASP A 35 -18.22 14.03 -0.87
CA ASP A 35 -19.31 13.19 -1.38
C ASP A 35 -19.04 12.77 -2.82
N ASP A 36 -18.91 11.46 -3.03
CA ASP A 36 -18.61 10.80 -4.31
C ASP A 36 -19.87 10.53 -5.15
N GLY A 37 -20.82 11.48 -5.16
CA GLY A 37 -22.02 11.41 -6.00
C GLY A 37 -23.25 10.82 -5.33
N SER A 38 -23.42 10.99 -4.01
CA SER A 38 -24.61 10.50 -3.30
C SER A 38 -25.93 11.04 -3.89
N SER A 39 -26.94 10.19 -3.86
CA SER A 39 -28.32 10.45 -4.29
C SER A 39 -29.31 10.51 -3.12
N ASP A 40 -28.84 10.27 -1.90
CA ASP A 40 -29.59 10.37 -0.65
C ASP A 40 -29.48 11.78 -0.01
N ASP A 41 -29.99 11.96 1.21
CA ASP A 41 -29.96 13.25 1.92
C ASP A 41 -28.59 13.55 2.58
N THR A 42 -27.48 13.01 2.04
CA THR A 42 -26.11 13.26 2.53
C THR A 42 -25.83 14.75 2.72
N ARG A 43 -26.23 15.61 1.77
CA ARG A 43 -26.07 17.06 1.92
C ARG A 43 -26.82 17.63 3.13
N ALA A 44 -28.06 17.20 3.37
CA ALA A 44 -28.86 17.67 4.49
C ALA A 44 -28.26 17.23 5.83
N VAL A 45 -27.66 16.03 5.90
CA VAL A 45 -26.90 15.57 7.08
C VAL A 45 -25.74 16.52 7.40
N VAL A 46 -24.99 16.94 6.38
CA VAL A 46 -23.86 17.87 6.54
C VAL A 46 -24.33 19.26 6.98
N GLU A 47 -25.42 19.75 6.39
CA GLU A 47 -26.03 21.02 6.79
C GLU A 47 -26.50 21.01 8.25
N GLU A 48 -27.07 19.91 8.73
CA GLU A 48 -27.46 19.76 10.14
C GLU A 48 -26.25 19.78 11.07
N ALA A 49 -25.18 19.06 10.71
CA ALA A 49 -23.95 18.97 11.50
C ALA A 49 -23.21 20.31 11.61
N SER A 50 -23.41 21.24 10.67
CA SER A 50 -22.82 22.59 10.70
C SER A 50 -23.19 23.41 11.94
N ARG A 51 -24.23 23.00 12.68
CA ARG A 51 -24.64 23.63 13.95
C ARG A 51 -23.69 23.31 15.10
N GLN A 52 -22.87 22.26 15.00
CA GLN A 52 -21.98 21.77 16.06
C GLN A 52 -20.52 21.68 15.62
N LEU A 53 -20.26 21.58 14.32
CA LEU A 53 -18.94 21.40 13.74
C LEU A 53 -18.65 22.49 12.72
N ARG A 54 -17.39 22.96 12.68
CA ARG A 54 -16.86 23.70 11.53
C ARG A 54 -16.71 22.74 10.36
N ILE A 55 -17.74 22.67 9.51
CA ILE A 55 -17.84 21.68 8.44
C ILE A 55 -17.88 22.32 7.05
N LYS A 56 -17.21 21.68 6.10
CA LYS A 56 -17.24 21.98 4.66
C LYS A 56 -17.76 20.76 3.91
N TYR A 57 -18.40 20.99 2.77
CA TYR A 57 -18.95 19.94 1.93
C TYR A 57 -18.41 20.09 0.51
N HIS A 58 -17.90 18.99 -0.04
CA HIS A 58 -17.57 18.85 -1.45
C HIS A 58 -18.47 17.78 -2.07
N TYR A 59 -18.98 18.04 -3.26
CA TYR A 59 -19.74 17.08 -4.05
C TYR A 59 -19.09 16.94 -5.43
N GLN A 60 -18.89 15.71 -5.87
CA GLN A 60 -18.63 15.38 -7.27
C GLN A 60 -19.78 14.55 -7.84
N PRO A 61 -20.05 14.61 -9.17
CA PRO A 61 -21.04 13.75 -9.81
C PRO A 61 -20.72 12.26 -9.60
N ASP A 62 -21.76 11.41 -9.57
CA ASP A 62 -21.58 9.96 -9.62
C ASP A 62 -21.11 9.53 -11.03
N GLU A 63 -19.83 9.16 -11.13
CA GLU A 63 -19.26 8.57 -12.34
C GLU A 63 -18.57 7.24 -11.98
N GLY A 64 -19.17 6.51 -11.02
CA GLY A 64 -18.59 5.31 -10.41
C GLY A 64 -17.71 5.62 -9.21
N TYR A 65 -17.14 4.56 -8.63
CA TYR A 65 -16.37 4.62 -7.39
C TYR A 65 -15.03 5.36 -7.60
N ARG A 66 -14.91 6.59 -7.11
CA ARG A 66 -13.76 7.50 -7.29
C ARG A 66 -13.35 8.12 -5.96
N VAL A 67 -13.25 7.29 -4.93
CA VAL A 67 -12.92 7.71 -3.55
C VAL A 67 -11.58 8.46 -3.47
N ALA A 68 -10.59 8.11 -4.29
CA ALA A 68 -9.31 8.81 -4.38
C ALA A 68 -9.51 10.29 -4.76
N LEU A 69 -10.29 10.54 -5.81
CA LEU A 69 -10.64 11.89 -6.27
C LEU A 69 -11.48 12.63 -5.23
N ALA A 70 -12.44 11.96 -4.58
CA ALA A 70 -13.25 12.56 -3.53
C ALA A 70 -12.38 13.00 -2.34
N ARG A 71 -11.49 12.12 -1.84
CA ARG A 71 -10.54 12.43 -0.76
C ARG A 71 -9.62 13.59 -1.13
N ASN A 72 -9.08 13.61 -2.34
CA ASN A 72 -8.28 14.73 -2.84
C ASN A 72 -9.08 16.04 -2.88
N SER A 73 -10.30 16.01 -3.41
CA SER A 73 -11.15 17.19 -3.50
C SER A 73 -11.52 17.73 -2.12
N GLY A 74 -11.80 16.85 -1.15
CA GLY A 74 -11.97 17.22 0.25
C GLY A 74 -10.71 17.82 0.87
N ALA A 75 -9.55 17.19 0.64
CA ALA A 75 -8.26 17.69 1.13
C ALA A 75 -7.93 19.09 0.57
N ARG A 76 -8.31 19.41 -0.69
CA ARG A 76 -8.09 20.75 -1.29
C ARG A 76 -8.89 21.85 -0.58
N LEU A 77 -10.00 21.50 0.07
CA LEU A 77 -10.79 22.45 0.85
C LEU A 77 -10.29 22.63 2.29
N ALA A 78 -9.41 21.74 2.76
CA ALA A 78 -8.82 21.83 4.08
C ALA A 78 -7.76 22.94 4.14
N SER A 79 -7.65 23.56 5.30
CA SER A 79 -6.75 24.68 5.62
C SER A 79 -5.83 24.36 6.80
N ALA A 80 -6.06 23.24 7.48
CA ALA A 80 -5.24 22.78 8.59
C ALA A 80 -3.88 22.26 8.10
N PRO A 81 -2.80 22.41 8.91
CA PRO A 81 -1.47 21.92 8.56
C PRO A 81 -1.36 20.39 8.60
N ILE A 82 -2.27 19.72 9.30
CA ILE A 82 -2.35 18.25 9.38
C ILE A 82 -3.69 17.82 8.80
N LEU A 83 -3.63 16.91 7.81
CA LEU A 83 -4.79 16.22 7.28
C LEU A 83 -5.00 14.93 8.08
N VAL A 84 -6.24 14.68 8.49
CA VAL A 84 -6.66 13.42 9.11
C VAL A 84 -7.74 12.83 8.20
N PHE A 85 -7.52 11.63 7.68
CA PHE A 85 -8.48 10.90 6.87
C PHE A 85 -9.18 9.84 7.73
N LEU A 86 -10.50 9.77 7.57
CA LEU A 86 -11.37 8.87 8.31
C LEU A 86 -12.52 8.45 7.41
N ASP A 87 -12.83 7.16 7.32
CA ASP A 87 -13.97 6.70 6.51
C ASP A 87 -15.32 7.01 7.18
N THR A 88 -16.36 7.15 6.36
CA THR A 88 -17.75 7.19 6.85
C THR A 88 -18.13 5.85 7.48
N GLY A 89 -18.71 5.89 8.68
CA GLY A 89 -19.05 4.69 9.44
C GLY A 89 -17.97 4.26 10.43
N VAL A 90 -16.97 5.11 10.65
CA VAL A 90 -15.93 4.90 11.64
C VAL A 90 -16.16 5.84 12.81
N TYR A 91 -16.26 5.29 14.01
CA TYR A 91 -16.51 6.05 15.23
C TYR A 91 -15.24 6.15 16.06
N VAL A 92 -14.91 7.34 16.51
CA VAL A 92 -13.64 7.62 17.18
C VAL A 92 -13.82 7.91 18.66
N GLY A 93 -12.76 7.69 19.43
CA GLY A 93 -12.71 8.11 20.83
C GLY A 93 -12.70 9.64 20.98
N PRO A 94 -13.08 10.19 22.14
CA PRO A 94 -13.08 11.64 22.38
C PRO A 94 -11.66 12.27 22.34
N GLY A 95 -10.61 11.48 22.56
CA GLY A 95 -9.21 11.90 22.47
C GLY A 95 -8.59 11.76 21.07
N PHE A 96 -9.34 11.33 20.06
CA PHE A 96 -8.81 10.90 18.76
C PHE A 96 -7.98 11.99 18.05
N LEU A 97 -8.52 13.21 17.92
CA LEU A 97 -7.80 14.30 17.27
C LEU A 97 -6.57 14.75 18.07
N ALA A 98 -6.70 14.80 19.41
CA ALA A 98 -5.58 15.13 20.28
C ALA A 98 -4.46 14.09 20.19
N ALA A 99 -4.80 12.80 20.05
CA ALA A 99 -3.85 11.72 19.90
C ALA A 99 -3.13 11.73 18.53
N HIS A 100 -3.84 12.06 17.44
CA HIS A 100 -3.19 12.31 16.16
C HIS A 100 -2.23 13.49 16.25
N LEU A 101 -2.68 14.63 16.77
CA LEU A 101 -1.84 15.83 16.94
C LEU A 101 -0.61 15.56 17.80
N ALA A 102 -0.77 14.86 18.93
CA ALA A 102 0.33 14.49 19.81
C ALA A 102 1.32 13.51 19.13
N ALA A 103 0.85 12.61 18.27
CA ALA A 103 1.70 11.67 17.56
C ALA A 103 2.59 12.33 16.50
N HIS A 104 2.21 13.50 15.98
CA HIS A 104 3.07 14.34 15.12
C HIS A 104 4.10 15.16 15.91
N ALA A 105 4.02 15.20 17.24
CA ALA A 105 5.01 15.93 18.04
C ALA A 105 6.42 15.36 17.84
N GLY A 106 7.38 16.25 17.61
CA GLY A 106 8.80 15.92 17.48
C GLY A 106 9.26 15.47 16.09
N SER A 107 8.40 15.47 15.07
CA SER A 107 8.78 15.24 13.68
C SER A 107 7.76 15.82 12.72
N ASP A 108 8.16 16.79 11.91
CA ASP A 108 7.26 17.45 10.95
C ASP A 108 6.99 16.62 9.69
N ARG A 109 7.70 15.50 9.47
CA ARG A 109 7.57 14.62 8.27
C ARG A 109 7.19 13.19 8.63
N LEU A 110 5.98 13.00 9.14
CA LEU A 110 5.50 11.72 9.68
C LEU A 110 4.10 11.36 9.15
N VAL A 111 3.90 10.11 8.77
CA VAL A 111 2.57 9.51 8.63
C VAL A 111 2.19 8.85 9.95
N VAL A 112 1.04 9.22 10.51
CA VAL A 112 0.49 8.60 11.72
C VAL A 112 -0.69 7.73 11.34
N LEU A 113 -0.56 6.43 11.59
CA LEU A 113 -1.66 5.47 11.50
C LEU A 113 -2.38 5.41 12.85
N GLY A 114 -3.71 5.40 12.85
CA GLY A 114 -4.48 5.12 14.04
C GLY A 114 -4.91 3.65 14.10
N TYR A 115 -5.08 3.13 15.32
CA TYR A 115 -5.53 1.75 15.53
C TYR A 115 -7.06 1.65 15.40
N THR A 116 -7.58 0.75 14.56
CA THR A 116 -9.01 0.65 14.32
C THR A 116 -9.57 -0.69 14.79
N TRP A 117 -10.37 -0.67 15.84
CA TRP A 117 -11.06 -1.83 16.41
C TRP A 117 -12.19 -2.33 15.50
N GLY A 118 -12.36 -3.64 15.42
CA GLY A 118 -13.50 -4.27 14.72
C GLY A 118 -13.40 -4.20 13.20
N TYR A 119 -12.23 -3.89 12.67
CA TYR A 119 -11.96 -4.01 11.23
C TYR A 119 -11.35 -5.39 10.98
N ASP A 120 -12.19 -6.35 10.58
CA ASP A 120 -11.81 -7.74 10.33
C ASP A 120 -12.12 -8.15 8.88
N PHE A 121 -11.16 -8.77 8.19
CA PHE A 121 -11.36 -9.30 6.85
C PHE A 121 -12.14 -10.60 6.83
N GLU A 122 -12.01 -11.42 7.88
CA GLU A 122 -12.69 -12.70 8.01
C GLU A 122 -14.20 -12.49 8.28
N ASN A 123 -14.59 -11.28 8.69
CA ASN A 123 -15.95 -10.93 9.14
C ASN A 123 -16.46 -11.93 10.18
N GLU A 124 -15.58 -12.37 11.08
CA GLU A 124 -15.96 -13.26 12.18
C GLU A 124 -16.99 -12.53 13.06
N PRO A 125 -18.19 -13.12 13.29
CA PRO A 125 -19.23 -12.46 14.05
C PRO A 125 -18.83 -12.32 15.52
N VAL A 126 -19.14 -11.17 16.11
CA VAL A 126 -19.01 -10.92 17.54
C VAL A 126 -20.40 -10.70 18.13
N ASP A 127 -20.84 -11.63 18.97
CA ASP A 127 -22.16 -11.59 19.61
C ASP A 127 -22.40 -10.26 20.35
N GLY A 128 -23.48 -9.57 19.98
CA GLY A 128 -23.89 -8.32 20.61
C GLY A 128 -23.09 -7.08 20.21
N LEU A 129 -22.13 -7.20 19.28
CA LEU A 129 -21.29 -6.07 18.85
C LEU A 129 -22.09 -5.04 18.05
N ALA A 130 -22.93 -5.49 17.13
CA ALA A 130 -23.72 -4.59 16.28
C ALA A 130 -24.70 -3.75 17.11
N GLU A 131 -25.40 -4.37 18.06
CA GLU A 131 -26.30 -3.69 19.01
C GLU A 131 -25.53 -2.73 19.90
N ALA A 132 -24.37 -3.15 20.43
CA ALA A 132 -23.55 -2.27 21.26
C ALA A 132 -23.03 -1.05 20.49
N ILE A 133 -22.63 -1.21 19.22
CA ILE A 133 -22.21 -0.11 18.36
C ILE A 133 -23.38 0.85 18.08
N ALA A 134 -24.60 0.33 17.93
CA ALA A 134 -25.78 1.15 17.67
C ALA A 134 -26.28 1.91 18.93
N GLU A 135 -26.10 1.34 20.12
CA GLU A 135 -26.71 1.84 21.35
C GLU A 135 -25.74 2.53 22.32
N SER A 136 -24.43 2.32 22.14
CA SER A 136 -23.40 2.78 23.09
C SER A 136 -22.36 3.69 22.44
N LEU A 137 -21.70 4.48 23.29
CA LEU A 137 -20.57 5.29 22.88
C LEU A 137 -19.36 4.40 22.54
N PRO A 138 -18.49 4.79 21.58
CA PRO A 138 -17.38 3.94 21.14
C PRO A 138 -16.45 3.50 22.27
N GLU A 139 -16.20 4.35 23.27
CA GLU A 139 -15.38 3.99 24.42
C GLU A 139 -15.96 2.83 25.25
N VAL A 140 -17.29 2.75 25.36
CA VAL A 140 -17.99 1.66 26.05
C VAL A 140 -17.92 0.38 25.21
N VAL A 141 -18.05 0.50 23.89
CA VAL A 141 -17.88 -0.64 22.96
C VAL A 141 -16.46 -1.19 23.10
N VAL A 142 -15.44 -0.33 23.04
CA VAL A 142 -14.04 -0.76 23.17
C VAL A 142 -13.80 -1.44 24.51
N GLU A 143 -14.25 -0.86 25.61
CA GLU A 143 -14.09 -1.46 26.94
C GLU A 143 -14.71 -2.87 27.01
N ARG A 144 -15.88 -3.06 26.41
CA ARG A 144 -16.61 -4.33 26.43
C ARG A 144 -15.99 -5.41 25.54
N PHE A 145 -15.41 -5.05 24.41
CA PHE A 145 -15.02 -6.01 23.36
C PHE A 145 -13.52 -6.11 23.09
N ARG A 146 -12.65 -5.23 23.62
CA ARG A 146 -11.20 -5.20 23.30
C ARG A 146 -10.43 -6.51 23.51
N ASP A 147 -10.94 -7.41 24.35
CA ASP A 147 -10.32 -8.71 24.63
C ASP A 147 -10.81 -9.82 23.67
N LYS A 148 -11.70 -9.50 22.72
CA LYS A 148 -12.19 -10.42 21.69
C LYS A 148 -11.30 -10.29 20.44
N ARG A 149 -10.65 -11.38 20.02
CA ARG A 149 -9.80 -11.39 18.81
C ARG A 149 -10.48 -10.76 17.58
N PRO A 150 -11.73 -11.09 17.21
CA PRO A 150 -12.35 -10.52 16.01
C PRO A 150 -12.63 -9.02 16.14
N PHE A 151 -12.68 -8.51 17.36
CA PHE A 151 -12.72 -7.08 17.64
C PHE A 151 -11.30 -6.57 17.88
N SER A 152 -10.44 -6.70 16.87
CA SER A 152 -9.11 -6.09 16.82
C SER A 152 -8.94 -5.38 15.48
N ASP A 153 -7.80 -4.71 15.28
CA ASP A 153 -7.43 -4.19 13.97
C ASP A 153 -6.93 -5.36 13.11
N ALA A 154 -7.37 -5.50 11.86
CA ALA A 154 -6.86 -6.54 10.96
C ALA A 154 -5.33 -6.50 10.80
N ARG A 155 -4.70 -5.33 11.01
CA ARG A 155 -3.24 -5.17 11.00
C ARG A 155 -2.57 -5.54 12.32
N HIS A 156 -3.31 -5.97 13.35
CA HIS A 156 -2.77 -6.19 14.69
C HIS A 156 -1.59 -7.17 14.69
N ALA A 157 -1.70 -8.28 13.94
CA ALA A 157 -0.61 -9.25 13.84
C ALA A 157 0.65 -8.62 13.24
N ALA A 158 0.51 -7.80 12.18
CA ALA A 158 1.63 -7.08 11.56
C ALA A 158 2.25 -6.06 12.53
N TYR A 159 1.43 -5.31 13.28
CA TYR A 159 1.93 -4.40 14.32
C TYR A 159 2.69 -5.14 15.42
N ALA A 160 2.17 -6.30 15.88
CA ALA A 160 2.78 -7.09 16.94
C ALA A 160 4.16 -7.65 16.54
N LYS A 161 4.40 -7.97 15.26
CA LYS A 161 5.72 -8.40 14.73
C LYS A 161 6.84 -7.38 15.02
N THR A 162 6.48 -6.11 15.27
CA THR A 162 7.44 -5.01 15.52
C THR A 162 7.28 -4.34 16.88
N ASP A 163 6.61 -4.98 17.84
CA ASP A 163 6.24 -4.37 19.13
C ASP A 163 5.50 -3.02 18.97
N PHE A 164 4.69 -2.90 17.90
CA PHE A 164 3.96 -1.69 17.53
C PHE A 164 4.86 -0.49 17.15
N ASP A 165 6.15 -0.71 16.88
CA ASP A 165 7.10 0.30 16.42
C ASP A 165 7.37 0.16 14.91
N LEU A 166 6.61 0.91 14.12
CA LEU A 166 6.67 0.85 12.66
C LEU A 166 8.03 1.29 12.08
N SER A 167 8.89 1.96 12.86
CA SER A 167 10.25 2.30 12.40
C SER A 167 11.14 1.07 12.20
N ARG A 168 10.73 -0.09 12.70
CA ARG A 168 11.42 -1.38 12.53
C ARG A 168 11.01 -2.12 11.25
N MET A 169 10.01 -1.62 10.55
CA MET A 169 9.56 -2.17 9.27
C MET A 169 10.39 -1.60 8.12
N VAL A 170 10.65 -2.43 7.11
CA VAL A 170 11.27 -2.00 5.86
C VAL A 170 10.23 -1.57 4.82
N ALA A 171 8.97 -1.96 5.01
CA ALA A 171 7.84 -1.56 4.16
C ALA A 171 6.62 -1.14 4.99
N PRO A 172 6.72 -0.13 5.90
CA PRO A 172 5.57 0.29 6.72
C PRO A 172 4.44 0.91 5.89
N TRP A 173 4.72 1.34 4.65
CA TRP A 173 3.75 1.94 3.74
C TRP A 173 2.57 1.01 3.41
N VAL A 174 2.75 -0.31 3.48
CA VAL A 174 1.68 -1.28 3.22
C VAL A 174 0.55 -1.23 4.25
N LEU A 175 0.83 -0.62 5.41
CA LEU A 175 -0.14 -0.47 6.50
C LEU A 175 -0.95 0.82 6.42
N LEU A 176 -0.65 1.73 5.47
CA LEU A 176 -1.44 2.95 5.30
C LEU A 176 -2.79 2.59 4.70
N TRP A 177 -3.78 2.49 5.57
CA TRP A 177 -5.18 2.34 5.18
C TRP A 177 -5.95 3.61 5.50
N SER A 178 -6.64 4.12 4.50
CA SER A 178 -7.35 5.40 4.53
C SER A 178 -8.46 5.51 5.57
N LEU A 179 -8.84 4.36 6.15
CA LEU A 179 -9.71 4.17 7.30
C LEU A 179 -9.40 5.10 8.48
N ASN A 180 -8.11 5.28 8.81
CA ASN A 180 -7.66 6.09 9.95
C ASN A 180 -6.16 6.41 9.85
N PHE A 181 -5.83 7.55 9.26
CA PHE A 181 -4.46 8.07 9.29
C PHE A 181 -4.41 9.59 9.25
N SER A 182 -3.24 10.14 9.57
CA SER A 182 -2.96 11.55 9.40
C SER A 182 -1.56 11.81 8.86
N VAL A 183 -1.41 12.95 8.19
CA VAL A 183 -0.19 13.35 7.47
C VAL A 183 -0.13 14.88 7.39
N PRO A 184 1.07 15.49 7.42
CA PRO A 184 1.24 16.90 7.09
C PRO A 184 0.64 17.23 5.72
N ALA A 185 -0.11 18.31 5.64
CA ALA A 185 -0.74 18.74 4.39
C ALA A 185 0.29 19.03 3.30
N GLU A 186 1.45 19.59 3.67
CA GLU A 186 2.55 19.84 2.74
C GLU A 186 3.09 18.56 2.10
N ASP A 187 3.27 17.49 2.89
CA ASP A 187 3.81 16.22 2.40
C ASP A 187 2.78 15.44 1.60
N TYR A 188 1.51 15.52 1.99
CA TYR A 188 0.41 14.97 1.20
C TYR A 188 0.39 15.57 -0.21
N TRP A 189 0.53 16.90 -0.32
CA TRP A 189 0.55 17.57 -1.61
C TRP A 189 1.89 17.48 -2.35
N LEU A 190 3.01 17.27 -1.64
CA LEU A 190 4.32 17.01 -2.24
C LEU A 190 4.29 15.79 -3.18
N VAL A 191 3.45 14.81 -2.87
CA VAL A 191 3.29 13.59 -3.67
C VAL A 191 2.04 13.60 -4.55
N ASP A 192 1.33 14.74 -4.68
CA ASP A 192 0.07 14.92 -5.42
C ASP A 192 -1.19 14.28 -4.80
N GLY A 193 -1.21 13.98 -3.49
CA GLY A 193 -2.37 13.38 -2.81
C GLY A 193 -2.65 11.95 -3.27
N PHE A 194 -3.88 11.44 -3.22
CA PHE A 194 -4.22 10.13 -3.84
C PHE A 194 -4.03 10.17 -5.37
N ASP A 195 -3.85 9.02 -6.02
CA ASP A 195 -3.87 8.96 -7.50
C ASP A 195 -5.31 9.06 -8.01
N ASP A 196 -5.71 10.24 -8.52
CA ASP A 196 -7.05 10.52 -9.07
C ASP A 196 -7.46 9.57 -10.21
N GLY A 197 -6.50 8.87 -10.84
CA GLY A 197 -6.77 7.88 -11.88
C GLY A 197 -7.08 6.49 -11.36
N MET A 198 -7.05 6.26 -10.04
CA MET A 198 -7.54 5.01 -9.43
C MET A 198 -9.05 5.09 -9.23
N SER A 199 -9.73 4.06 -9.73
CA SER A 199 -11.18 3.91 -9.67
C SER A 199 -11.53 2.50 -9.23
N GLY A 200 -12.72 2.31 -8.66
CA GLY A 200 -13.04 1.07 -7.98
C GLY A 200 -12.35 0.99 -6.62
N TRP A 201 -12.43 -0.18 -5.99
CA TRP A 201 -12.00 -0.36 -4.61
C TRP A 201 -10.58 -0.93 -4.52
N GLY A 202 -9.76 -0.37 -3.63
CA GLY A 202 -8.52 -0.97 -3.16
C GLY A 202 -7.23 -0.36 -3.74
N LEU A 203 -6.19 -0.39 -2.90
CA LEU A 203 -4.81 0.04 -3.12
C LEU A 203 -4.54 1.54 -3.30
N GLU A 204 -5.55 2.41 -3.37
CA GLU A 204 -5.29 3.85 -3.47
C GLU A 204 -4.57 4.41 -2.24
N ASP A 205 -4.83 3.83 -1.08
CA ASP A 205 -4.20 4.19 0.19
C ASP A 205 -2.79 3.59 0.33
N VAL A 206 -2.62 2.32 -0.03
CA VAL A 206 -1.30 1.67 -0.07
C VAL A 206 -0.37 2.35 -1.07
N GLU A 207 -0.86 2.75 -2.25
CA GLU A 207 -0.08 3.47 -3.25
C GLU A 207 0.32 4.88 -2.76
N LEU A 208 -0.59 5.59 -2.08
CA LEU A 208 -0.26 6.85 -1.41
C LEU A 208 0.81 6.63 -0.33
N GLY A 209 0.66 5.61 0.51
CA GLY A 209 1.62 5.26 1.55
C GLY A 209 3.01 5.00 0.96
N PHE A 210 3.06 4.28 -0.15
CA PHE A 210 4.30 3.97 -0.85
C PHE A 210 4.98 5.24 -1.37
N ARG A 211 4.23 6.17 -1.99
CA ARG A 211 4.80 7.46 -2.42
C ARG A 211 5.30 8.32 -1.26
N LEU A 212 4.55 8.40 -0.16
CA LEU A 212 4.96 9.14 1.04
C LEU A 212 6.24 8.55 1.64
N PHE A 213 6.34 7.22 1.70
CA PHE A 213 7.55 6.53 2.12
C PHE A 213 8.75 6.84 1.22
N ARG A 214 8.57 6.81 -0.11
CA ARG A 214 9.62 7.19 -1.08
C ARG A 214 10.02 8.66 -0.99
N ALA A 215 9.11 9.54 -0.56
CA ALA A 215 9.39 10.94 -0.25
C ALA A 215 10.10 11.15 1.11
N GLY A 216 10.44 10.04 1.81
CA GLY A 216 11.24 10.04 3.02
C GLY A 216 10.46 10.25 4.32
N LEU A 217 9.13 10.10 4.30
CA LEU A 217 8.34 10.19 5.53
C LEU A 217 8.51 8.95 6.40
N GLY A 218 8.62 9.17 7.71
CA GLY A 218 8.50 8.11 8.70
C GLY A 218 7.05 7.66 8.87
N PHE A 219 6.86 6.48 9.48
CA PHE A 219 5.54 5.94 9.82
C PHE A 219 5.47 5.65 11.32
N ARG A 220 4.33 5.96 11.94
CA ARG A 220 4.09 5.72 13.37
C ARG A 220 2.67 5.23 13.59
N LEU A 221 2.50 4.23 14.45
CA LEU A 221 1.19 3.85 14.96
C LEU A 221 0.89 4.64 16.24
N SER A 222 -0.28 5.27 16.29
CA SER A 222 -0.87 5.80 17.51
C SER A 222 -2.04 4.93 17.95
N ARG A 223 -1.81 4.14 19.00
CA ARG A 223 -2.87 3.32 19.63
C ARG A 223 -3.89 4.16 20.41
N GLU A 224 -3.54 5.39 20.75
CA GLU A 224 -4.43 6.36 21.39
C GLU A 224 -5.32 7.08 20.36
N ALA A 225 -4.88 7.19 19.10
CA ALA A 225 -5.70 7.67 17.99
C ALA A 225 -6.62 6.55 17.45
N TRP A 226 -7.37 5.93 18.35
CA TRP A 226 -8.14 4.75 18.03
C TRP A 226 -9.53 5.07 17.47
N ALA A 227 -10.03 4.13 16.68
CA ALA A 227 -11.36 4.17 16.10
C ALA A 227 -12.06 2.80 16.20
N VAL A 228 -13.35 2.75 15.93
CA VAL A 228 -14.19 1.56 15.82
C VAL A 228 -14.84 1.57 14.45
N HIS A 229 -14.63 0.51 13.67
CA HIS A 229 -15.29 0.36 12.38
C HIS A 229 -16.68 -0.27 12.58
N ALA A 230 -17.74 0.43 12.18
CA ALA A 230 -19.10 -0.10 12.28
C ALA A 230 -19.31 -1.20 11.23
N PRO A 231 -19.87 -2.37 11.59
CA PRO A 231 -20.25 -3.39 10.63
C PRO A 231 -21.21 -2.82 9.58
N HIS A 232 -20.91 -3.03 8.30
CA HIS A 232 -21.77 -2.66 7.19
C HIS A 232 -21.57 -3.62 6.03
N GLU A 233 -22.55 -3.67 5.12
CA GLU A 233 -22.42 -4.46 3.89
C GLU A 233 -21.22 -3.96 3.07
N ARG A 234 -20.44 -4.90 2.54
CA ARG A 234 -19.31 -4.63 1.65
C ARG A 234 -19.75 -4.81 0.20
N SER A 235 -19.05 -4.16 -0.72
CA SER A 235 -19.23 -4.37 -2.16
C SER A 235 -18.98 -5.84 -2.54
N ASP A 236 -19.46 -6.24 -3.71
CA ASP A 236 -19.18 -7.56 -4.27
C ASP A 236 -17.66 -7.83 -4.27
N LEU A 237 -17.28 -9.00 -3.73
CA LEU A 237 -15.88 -9.38 -3.57
C LEU A 237 -15.17 -9.51 -4.93
N ALA A 238 -15.86 -9.98 -5.97
CA ALA A 238 -15.28 -10.12 -7.29
C ALA A 238 -14.94 -8.76 -7.92
N ASP A 239 -15.84 -7.78 -7.78
CA ASP A 239 -15.61 -6.42 -8.28
C ASP A 239 -14.47 -5.72 -7.51
N ALA A 240 -14.38 -5.95 -6.19
CA ALA A 240 -13.30 -5.45 -5.36
C ALA A 240 -11.93 -6.04 -5.76
N LEU A 241 -11.86 -7.35 -6.02
CA LEU A 241 -10.64 -8.00 -6.48
C LEU A 241 -10.20 -7.53 -7.87
N ALA A 242 -11.15 -7.39 -8.80
CA ALA A 242 -10.85 -6.92 -10.16
C ALA A 242 -10.29 -5.48 -10.17
N SER A 243 -10.90 -4.58 -9.39
CA SER A 243 -10.42 -3.20 -9.25
C SER A 243 -9.09 -3.11 -8.50
N THR A 244 -8.89 -3.90 -7.44
CA THR A 244 -7.61 -4.04 -6.74
C THR A 244 -6.49 -4.44 -7.71
N MET A 245 -6.70 -5.46 -8.55
CA MET A 245 -5.68 -5.91 -9.51
C MET A 245 -5.42 -4.87 -10.62
N LEU A 246 -6.43 -4.09 -11.02
CA LEU A 246 -6.24 -2.97 -11.96
C LEU A 246 -5.38 -1.86 -11.33
N ASN A 247 -5.68 -1.47 -10.10
CA ASN A 247 -4.93 -0.46 -9.37
C ASN A 247 -3.50 -0.94 -9.06
N MET A 248 -3.30 -2.23 -8.78
CA MET A 248 -1.97 -2.80 -8.61
C MET A 248 -1.13 -2.70 -9.89
N ARG A 249 -1.71 -3.03 -11.06
CA ARG A 249 -1.02 -2.86 -12.36
C ARG A 249 -0.63 -1.40 -12.59
N ARG A 250 -1.53 -0.47 -12.28
CA ARG A 250 -1.26 0.98 -12.39
C ARG A 250 -0.08 1.38 -11.49
N MET A 251 -0.09 0.94 -10.23
CA MET A 251 1.00 1.20 -9.28
C MET A 251 2.33 0.65 -9.80
N MET A 252 2.36 -0.59 -10.29
CA MET A 252 3.58 -1.18 -10.86
C MET A 252 4.10 -0.43 -12.08
N THR A 253 3.21 0.00 -12.98
CA THR A 253 3.63 0.74 -14.18
C THR A 253 4.22 2.10 -13.82
N ARG A 254 3.68 2.77 -12.81
CA ARG A 254 4.19 4.06 -12.35
C ARG A 254 5.48 3.91 -11.52
N TYR A 255 5.61 2.81 -10.78
CA TYR A 255 6.74 2.52 -9.90
C TYR A 255 7.25 1.09 -10.09
N PRO A 256 7.97 0.82 -11.18
CA PRO A 256 8.51 -0.51 -11.44
C PRO A 256 9.77 -0.73 -10.60
N GLU A 257 9.58 -1.14 -9.36
CA GLU A 257 10.67 -1.44 -8.42
C GLU A 257 10.39 -2.71 -7.61
N PRO A 258 11.40 -3.35 -6.99
CA PRO A 258 11.23 -4.65 -6.35
C PRO A 258 10.11 -4.70 -5.31
N ALA A 259 9.89 -3.61 -4.57
CA ALA A 259 8.82 -3.52 -3.58
C ALA A 259 7.41 -3.69 -4.19
N THR A 260 7.17 -3.12 -5.37
CA THR A 260 5.87 -3.23 -6.06
C THR A 260 5.73 -4.55 -6.82
N GLU A 261 6.83 -5.15 -7.29
CA GLU A 261 6.83 -6.53 -7.79
C GLU A 261 6.43 -7.53 -6.72
N LEU A 262 6.94 -7.37 -5.49
CA LEU A 262 6.60 -8.25 -4.37
C LEU A 262 5.14 -8.09 -3.93
N ALA A 263 4.64 -6.86 -3.87
CA ALA A 263 3.22 -6.60 -3.61
C ALA A 263 2.31 -7.24 -4.67
N TRP A 264 2.70 -7.14 -5.95
CA TRP A 264 1.97 -7.79 -7.04
C TRP A 264 1.99 -9.29 -6.91
N ASN A 265 3.16 -9.86 -6.57
CA ASN A 265 3.32 -11.30 -6.41
C ASN A 265 2.38 -11.86 -5.34
N LEU A 266 2.29 -11.18 -4.20
CA LEU A 266 1.42 -11.59 -3.10
C LEU A 266 -0.05 -11.56 -3.54
N LEU A 267 -0.51 -10.44 -4.08
CA LEU A 267 -1.90 -10.29 -4.54
C LEU A 267 -2.25 -11.28 -5.67
N ASN A 268 -1.33 -11.53 -6.60
CA ASN A 268 -1.56 -12.45 -7.71
C ASN A 268 -1.63 -13.93 -7.27
N ASN A 269 -1.07 -14.26 -6.10
CA ASN A 269 -1.10 -15.61 -5.53
C ASN A 269 -2.12 -15.75 -4.39
N ASP A 270 -3.01 -14.76 -4.21
CA ASP A 270 -3.99 -14.71 -3.12
C ASP A 270 -3.36 -14.74 -1.71
N ASP A 271 -2.11 -14.28 -1.58
CA ASP A 271 -1.40 -14.13 -0.31
C ASP A 271 -1.71 -12.78 0.37
N ASP A 272 -1.43 -12.68 1.67
CA ASP A 272 -1.62 -11.45 2.45
C ASP A 272 -0.63 -10.35 2.02
N LEU A 273 -1.14 -9.23 1.53
CA LEU A 273 -0.35 -8.06 1.16
C LEU A 273 0.50 -7.53 2.33
N LEU A 274 0.08 -7.75 3.58
CA LEU A 274 0.86 -7.35 4.76
C LEU A 274 2.21 -8.08 4.90
N ASP A 275 2.40 -9.20 4.20
CA ASP A 275 3.68 -9.93 4.20
C ASP A 275 4.74 -9.32 3.26
N VAL A 276 4.43 -8.23 2.53
CA VAL A 276 5.41 -7.44 1.75
C VAL A 276 6.63 -7.07 2.60
N ASP A 277 6.45 -6.69 3.86
CA ASP A 277 7.56 -6.31 4.75
C ASP A 277 8.54 -7.47 4.97
N GLU A 278 8.07 -8.70 5.11
CA GLU A 278 8.92 -9.87 5.27
C GLU A 278 9.65 -10.21 3.97
N HIS A 279 8.91 -10.24 2.86
CA HIS A 279 9.46 -10.51 1.53
C HIS A 279 10.53 -9.48 1.16
N TYR A 280 10.28 -8.20 1.44
CA TYR A 280 11.21 -7.12 1.13
C TYR A 280 12.44 -7.15 2.05
N ARG A 281 12.28 -7.48 3.33
CA ARG A 281 13.42 -7.68 4.25
C ARG A 281 14.31 -8.83 3.79
N PHE A 282 13.72 -9.93 3.34
CA PHE A 282 14.45 -11.06 2.76
C PHE A 282 15.24 -10.63 1.52
N LEU A 283 14.61 -9.87 0.61
CA LEU A 283 15.27 -9.31 -0.56
C LEU A 283 16.46 -8.43 -0.16
N MET A 284 16.28 -7.45 0.74
CA MET A 284 17.35 -6.54 1.16
C MET A 284 18.55 -7.29 1.76
N ALA A 285 18.30 -8.32 2.55
CA ALA A 285 19.35 -9.16 3.13
C ALA A 285 20.13 -9.93 2.05
N TRP A 286 19.45 -10.37 0.98
CA TRP A 286 20.13 -10.95 -0.18
C TRP A 286 20.87 -9.91 -1.00
N THR A 287 20.29 -8.73 -1.21
CA THR A 287 20.92 -7.63 -1.96
C THR A 287 22.31 -7.32 -1.43
N GLU A 288 22.46 -7.22 -0.11
CA GLU A 288 23.76 -6.97 0.51
C GLU A 288 24.78 -8.07 0.22
N LYS A 289 24.38 -9.35 0.27
CA LYS A 289 25.27 -10.48 -0.07
C LYS A 289 25.64 -10.47 -1.55
N ALA A 290 24.66 -10.20 -2.42
CA ALA A 290 24.80 -10.25 -3.86
C ALA A 290 25.68 -9.11 -4.42
N ARG A 291 25.87 -8.00 -3.70
CA ARG A 291 26.76 -6.89 -4.13
C ARG A 291 28.18 -7.31 -4.50
N SER A 292 28.67 -8.41 -3.94
CA SER A 292 30.00 -8.98 -4.24
C SER A 292 30.03 -9.92 -5.44
N LEU A 293 28.88 -10.35 -5.96
CA LEU A 293 28.77 -11.31 -7.06
C LEU A 293 28.89 -10.59 -8.42
N ASP A 294 29.94 -10.93 -9.17
CA ASP A 294 30.13 -10.51 -10.57
C ASP A 294 29.72 -11.66 -11.50
N VAL A 295 28.68 -11.44 -12.29
CA VAL A 295 28.12 -12.42 -13.22
C VAL A 295 28.51 -12.16 -14.68
N ALA A 296 29.39 -11.19 -14.95
CA ALA A 296 29.75 -10.82 -16.31
C ALA A 296 30.36 -12.00 -17.10
N ALA A 297 31.16 -12.85 -16.42
CA ALA A 297 31.72 -14.05 -17.02
C ALA A 297 30.65 -15.10 -17.36
N GLU A 298 29.65 -15.27 -16.50
CA GLU A 298 28.53 -16.21 -16.73
C GLU A 298 27.72 -15.82 -17.96
N VAL A 299 27.45 -14.51 -18.11
CA VAL A 299 26.74 -13.98 -19.26
C VAL A 299 27.58 -14.11 -20.53
N ALA A 300 28.90 -13.83 -20.45
CA ALA A 300 29.81 -13.89 -21.59
C ALA A 300 29.93 -15.30 -22.18
N GLU A 301 29.81 -16.34 -21.35
CA GLU A 301 29.83 -17.74 -21.78
C GLU A 301 28.62 -18.09 -22.65
N LEU A 302 27.45 -17.54 -22.33
CA LEU A 302 26.21 -17.84 -23.06
C LEU A 302 26.05 -17.03 -24.34
N LEU A 303 26.54 -15.78 -24.37
CA LEU A 303 26.32 -14.85 -25.49
C LEU A 303 26.65 -15.42 -26.90
N PRO A 304 27.77 -16.15 -27.12
CA PRO A 304 28.10 -16.70 -28.44
C PRO A 304 27.13 -17.77 -28.95
N GLU A 305 26.36 -18.40 -28.06
CA GLU A 305 25.42 -19.47 -28.39
C GLU A 305 24.01 -18.94 -28.69
N LEU A 306 23.76 -17.64 -28.46
CA LEU A 306 22.44 -17.06 -28.61
C LEU A 306 22.17 -16.69 -30.08
N PRO A 307 20.91 -16.86 -30.55
CA PRO A 307 20.52 -16.30 -31.83
C PRO A 307 20.70 -14.77 -31.82
N PRO A 308 20.96 -14.15 -32.99
CA PRO A 308 20.92 -12.69 -33.10
C PRO A 308 19.56 -12.18 -32.64
N GLY A 309 19.52 -11.20 -31.75
CA GLY A 309 18.26 -10.70 -31.21
C GLY A 309 18.42 -9.82 -29.98
N ARG A 310 17.29 -9.42 -29.42
CA ARG A 310 17.19 -8.69 -28.15
C ARG A 310 17.31 -9.67 -27.00
N VAL A 311 18.12 -9.32 -26.00
CA VAL A 311 18.38 -10.17 -24.85
C VAL A 311 18.01 -9.43 -23.58
N ALA A 312 17.25 -10.05 -22.69
CA ALA A 312 17.12 -9.58 -21.31
C ALA A 312 18.05 -10.38 -20.38
N VAL A 313 18.61 -9.71 -19.37
CA VAL A 313 19.41 -10.37 -18.33
C VAL A 313 18.80 -10.08 -16.97
N PHE A 314 18.33 -11.12 -16.29
CA PHE A 314 17.81 -11.06 -14.93
C PHE A 314 18.93 -11.36 -13.92
N GLY A 315 19.13 -10.45 -12.97
CA GLY A 315 20.28 -10.46 -12.07
C GLY A 315 21.55 -9.99 -12.77
N ALA A 316 21.50 -8.89 -13.53
CA ALA A 316 22.59 -8.43 -14.38
C ALA A 316 23.86 -7.99 -13.62
N GLY A 317 23.75 -7.58 -12.36
CA GLY A 317 24.85 -6.97 -11.62
C GLY A 317 25.28 -5.62 -12.21
N ARG A 318 26.49 -5.17 -11.85
CA ARG A 318 27.00 -3.82 -12.17
C ARG A 318 27.53 -3.65 -13.59
N ARG A 319 27.86 -4.75 -14.26
CA ARG A 319 28.51 -4.74 -15.57
C ARG A 319 28.10 -5.98 -16.35
N LEU A 320 27.90 -5.80 -17.65
CA LEU A 320 27.66 -6.88 -18.60
C LEU A 320 28.77 -6.86 -19.67
N PRO A 321 29.15 -8.04 -20.20
CA PRO A 321 30.19 -8.14 -21.21
C PRO A 321 29.78 -7.43 -22.51
N GLY A 322 30.64 -6.53 -23.00
CA GLY A 322 30.58 -5.97 -24.35
C GLY A 322 29.46 -4.95 -24.61
N GLU A 323 28.94 -4.26 -23.59
CA GLU A 323 27.83 -3.26 -23.63
C GLU A 323 26.99 -3.32 -24.93
N PRO A 324 26.31 -4.44 -25.22
CA PRO A 324 25.81 -4.65 -26.55
C PRO A 324 24.58 -3.77 -26.75
N ALA A 325 24.55 -3.04 -27.86
CA ALA A 325 23.31 -2.46 -28.35
C ALA A 325 22.22 -3.55 -28.39
N GLY A 326 21.17 -3.40 -27.58
CA GLY A 326 20.03 -4.33 -27.56
C GLY A 326 19.92 -5.28 -26.35
N VAL A 327 20.81 -5.19 -25.35
CA VAL A 327 20.60 -5.88 -24.05
C VAL A 327 19.78 -5.01 -23.10
N VAL A 328 18.78 -5.60 -22.45
CA VAL A 328 18.00 -4.98 -21.37
C VAL A 328 18.31 -5.69 -20.05
N ALA A 329 18.84 -4.96 -19.08
CA ALA A 329 19.23 -5.51 -17.79
C ALA A 329 18.11 -5.36 -16.74
N PHE A 330 18.00 -6.34 -15.85
CA PHE A 330 17.15 -6.29 -14.66
C PHE A 330 18.00 -6.67 -13.45
N ASP A 331 17.99 -5.85 -12.41
CA ASP A 331 18.60 -6.20 -11.12
C ASP A 331 17.79 -5.61 -9.97
N PHE A 332 17.72 -6.36 -8.87
CA PHE A 332 17.04 -5.93 -7.65
C PHE A 332 17.87 -4.91 -6.84
N ASP A 333 19.14 -4.70 -7.19
CA ASP A 333 20.01 -3.69 -6.58
C ASP A 333 20.01 -2.43 -7.44
N ALA A 334 19.42 -1.34 -6.92
CA ALA A 334 19.40 -0.04 -7.59
C ALA A 334 20.81 0.45 -7.97
N ASP A 335 21.81 0.19 -7.11
CA ASP A 335 23.20 0.59 -7.37
C ASP A 335 23.82 -0.23 -8.51
N ALA A 336 23.34 -1.46 -8.75
CA ALA A 336 23.83 -2.30 -9.82
C ALA A 336 23.36 -1.80 -11.20
N VAL A 337 22.12 -1.34 -11.30
CA VAL A 337 21.56 -0.85 -12.56
C VAL A 337 21.90 0.60 -12.88
N ALA A 338 22.27 1.42 -11.88
CA ALA A 338 22.56 2.84 -12.07
C ALA A 338 23.65 3.14 -13.11
N GLY A 339 24.57 2.20 -13.36
CA GLY A 339 25.66 2.32 -14.33
C GLY A 339 25.40 1.69 -15.70
N LEU A 340 24.23 1.08 -15.91
CA LEU A 340 23.91 0.34 -17.14
C LEU A 340 22.99 1.17 -18.06
N GLY A 341 23.18 1.06 -19.37
CA GLY A 341 22.44 1.86 -20.35
C GLY A 341 20.93 1.59 -20.38
N ALA A 342 20.52 0.37 -20.72
CA ALA A 342 19.12 -0.05 -20.70
C ALA A 342 18.91 -1.03 -19.54
N ALA A 343 18.50 -0.52 -18.38
CA ALA A 343 18.35 -1.32 -17.16
C ALA A 343 17.12 -0.94 -16.34
N HIS A 344 16.60 -1.91 -15.60
CA HIS A 344 15.43 -1.79 -14.74
C HIS A 344 15.77 -2.28 -13.33
N HIS A 345 15.44 -1.47 -12.33
CA HIS A 345 15.53 -1.86 -10.91
C HIS A 345 14.36 -2.81 -10.60
N ALA A 346 14.56 -4.11 -10.73
CA ALA A 346 13.52 -5.13 -10.64
C ALA A 346 14.14 -6.52 -10.42
N ILE A 347 13.40 -7.39 -9.73
CA ILE A 347 13.76 -8.79 -9.49
C ILE A 347 13.59 -9.61 -10.77
N GLY A 348 12.55 -9.31 -11.56
CA GLY A 348 12.14 -10.13 -12.70
C GLY A 348 10.99 -11.10 -12.37
N ILE A 349 10.18 -10.79 -11.35
CA ILE A 349 8.95 -11.51 -11.01
C ILE A 349 7.81 -11.04 -11.91
N ARG A 350 7.77 -9.73 -12.20
CA ARG A 350 6.81 -9.12 -13.12
C ARG A 350 7.36 -7.81 -13.66
N THR A 351 7.96 -7.88 -14.84
CA THR A 351 8.59 -6.74 -15.52
C THR A 351 7.59 -5.90 -16.32
N GLN A 352 8.01 -4.69 -16.70
CA GLN A 352 7.23 -3.80 -17.56
C GLN A 352 7.28 -4.16 -19.05
N LEU A 353 8.03 -5.20 -19.42
CA LEU A 353 8.16 -5.56 -20.82
C LEU A 353 6.89 -6.27 -21.33
N PRO A 354 6.46 -5.98 -22.56
CA PRO A 354 5.38 -6.72 -23.22
C PRO A 354 5.70 -8.22 -23.39
N ASP A 355 4.68 -9.02 -23.68
CA ASP A 355 4.85 -10.42 -24.04
C ASP A 355 5.72 -10.53 -25.32
N GLY A 356 6.72 -11.41 -25.31
CA GLY A 356 7.67 -11.57 -26.43
C GLY A 356 8.53 -10.33 -26.73
N ALA A 357 8.74 -9.44 -25.75
CA ALA A 357 9.57 -8.26 -25.89
C ALA A 357 11.05 -8.55 -26.17
N VAL A 358 11.57 -9.73 -25.86
CA VAL A 358 12.95 -10.15 -26.14
C VAL A 358 12.99 -11.56 -26.71
N ASP A 359 14.07 -11.89 -27.39
CA ASP A 359 14.26 -13.21 -28.02
C ASP A 359 14.77 -14.23 -26.99
N VAL A 360 15.63 -13.78 -26.08
CA VAL A 360 16.22 -14.61 -25.02
C VAL A 360 16.20 -13.87 -23.69
N VAL A 361 15.85 -14.57 -22.62
CA VAL A 361 16.09 -14.13 -21.23
C VAL A 361 17.18 -14.99 -20.61
N ILE A 362 18.26 -14.35 -20.14
CA ILE A 362 19.31 -14.98 -19.36
C ILE A 362 19.02 -14.75 -17.87
N VAL A 363 19.13 -15.79 -17.06
CA VAL A 363 18.96 -15.71 -15.61
C VAL A 363 20.26 -16.15 -14.92
N THR A 364 20.83 -15.25 -14.13
CA THR A 364 22.20 -15.41 -13.60
C THR A 364 22.23 -15.97 -12.18
N SER A 365 23.43 -16.38 -11.71
CA SER A 365 23.62 -16.83 -10.33
C SER A 365 23.36 -15.75 -9.28
N ARG A 366 23.26 -14.48 -9.68
CA ARG A 366 22.95 -13.36 -8.78
C ARG A 366 21.57 -13.50 -8.14
N LEU A 367 20.67 -14.26 -8.76
CA LEU A 367 19.34 -14.59 -8.22
C LEU A 367 19.33 -15.87 -7.37
N ALA A 368 20.46 -16.54 -7.17
CA ALA A 368 20.51 -17.85 -6.51
C ALA A 368 19.93 -17.85 -5.09
N GLY A 369 20.13 -16.79 -4.31
CA GLY A 369 19.55 -16.67 -2.97
C GLY A 369 18.06 -16.33 -2.95
N LEU A 370 17.52 -15.84 -4.06
CA LEU A 370 16.08 -15.60 -4.24
C LEU A 370 15.37 -16.82 -4.84
N TRP A 371 16.13 -17.71 -5.49
CA TRP A 371 15.63 -18.87 -6.21
C TRP A 371 14.70 -19.79 -5.40
N PRO A 372 14.98 -20.09 -4.12
CA PRO A 372 14.09 -20.95 -3.33
C PRO A 372 12.69 -20.36 -3.12
N ARG A 373 12.55 -19.02 -3.20
CA ARG A 373 11.28 -18.32 -2.94
C ARG A 373 10.53 -17.96 -4.23
N TRP A 374 11.26 -17.56 -5.28
CA TRP A 374 10.65 -16.92 -6.46
C TRP A 374 11.06 -17.51 -7.81
N SER A 375 11.68 -18.70 -7.83
CA SER A 375 12.12 -19.30 -9.10
C SER A 375 10.96 -19.58 -10.06
N ALA A 376 9.79 -19.99 -9.56
CA ALA A 376 8.63 -20.26 -10.40
C ALA A 376 8.16 -18.98 -11.10
N GLU A 377 8.05 -17.87 -10.38
CA GLU A 377 7.58 -16.60 -10.89
C GLU A 377 8.61 -15.93 -11.80
N ILE A 378 9.90 -15.99 -11.44
CA ILE A 378 11.00 -15.53 -12.29
C ILE A 378 11.02 -16.27 -13.63
N LEU A 379 10.84 -17.60 -13.61
CA LEU A 379 10.79 -18.41 -14.83
C LEU A 379 9.54 -18.14 -15.67
N ALA A 380 8.38 -17.97 -15.02
CA ALA A 380 7.14 -17.63 -15.70
C ALA A 380 7.22 -16.27 -16.40
N GLU A 381 7.79 -15.27 -15.72
CA GLU A 381 7.98 -13.95 -16.28
C GLU A 381 9.02 -13.94 -17.41
N ALA A 382 10.15 -14.65 -17.22
CA ALA A 382 11.15 -14.82 -18.27
C ALA A 382 10.56 -15.49 -19.53
N ALA A 383 9.69 -16.49 -19.37
CA ALA A 383 9.00 -17.14 -20.47
C ALA A 383 7.92 -16.25 -21.12
N ARG A 384 7.30 -15.35 -20.36
CA ARG A 384 6.33 -14.39 -20.89
C ARG A 384 6.98 -13.36 -21.81
N ILE A 385 8.09 -12.76 -21.36
CA ILE A 385 8.76 -11.68 -22.11
C ILE A 385 9.70 -12.22 -23.19
N GLY A 386 10.13 -13.47 -23.08
CA GLY A 386 11.19 -14.08 -23.89
C GLY A 386 10.71 -15.19 -24.81
N GLY A 387 11.28 -15.28 -26.02
CA GLY A 387 11.12 -16.45 -26.89
C GLY A 387 11.79 -17.73 -26.34
N SER A 388 12.84 -17.57 -25.54
CA SER A 388 13.48 -18.67 -24.82
C SER A 388 14.18 -18.21 -23.55
N VAL A 389 14.36 -19.12 -22.59
CA VAL A 389 15.03 -18.85 -21.31
C VAL A 389 16.36 -19.62 -21.24
N ARG A 390 17.41 -18.99 -20.71
CA ARG A 390 18.73 -19.58 -20.48
C ARG A 390 19.16 -19.33 -19.03
N LEU A 391 19.40 -20.40 -18.29
CA LEU A 391 19.96 -20.33 -16.94
C LEU A 391 21.46 -20.47 -17.04
N THR A 392 22.19 -19.60 -16.34
CA THR A 392 23.65 -19.74 -16.24
C THR A 392 24.02 -21.05 -15.53
N PRO A 393 25.13 -21.72 -15.91
CA PRO A 393 25.59 -22.91 -15.22
C PRO A 393 25.77 -22.67 -13.72
N ALA A 394 26.31 -21.52 -13.33
CA ALA A 394 26.52 -21.16 -11.93
C ALA A 394 25.22 -21.12 -11.12
N LEU A 395 24.12 -20.59 -11.67
CA LEU A 395 22.80 -20.64 -11.04
C LEU A 395 22.35 -22.10 -10.82
N ILE A 396 22.43 -22.94 -11.85
CA ILE A 396 22.01 -24.35 -11.78
C ILE A 396 22.79 -25.12 -10.70
N HIS A 397 24.11 -24.92 -10.61
CA HIS A 397 24.95 -25.57 -9.60
C HIS A 397 24.65 -25.04 -8.20
N GLY A 398 24.46 -23.72 -8.04
CA GLY A 398 24.14 -23.09 -6.78
C GLY A 398 22.83 -23.60 -6.18
N THR A 399 21.79 -23.77 -7.00
CA THR A 399 20.47 -24.22 -6.53
C THR A 399 20.45 -25.69 -6.08
N ASN A 400 21.31 -26.53 -6.68
CA ASN A 400 21.48 -27.94 -6.28
C ASN A 400 22.23 -28.10 -4.94
N SER A 401 22.95 -27.06 -4.50
CA SER A 401 23.69 -27.06 -3.22
C SER A 401 22.85 -26.55 -2.02
N VAL A 402 21.79 -25.77 -2.29
CA VAL A 402 20.86 -25.23 -1.28
C VAL A 402 19.72 -26.21 -0.97
N SER A 403 19.54 -27.25 -1.81
CA SER A 403 18.52 -28.29 -1.69
C SER A 403 19.01 -29.58 -0.98
N ARG A 404 20.19 -29.53 -0.36
CA ARG A 404 20.73 -30.54 0.58
C ARG A 404 21.05 -29.88 1.90
#